data_AF-A0A212K0D7-F1
#
_entry.id   AF-A0A212K0D7-F1
#
_cell.length_a   1.000
_cell.length_b   1.000
_cell.length_c   1.000
_cell.angle_alpha   90.00
_cell.angle_beta   90.00
_cell.angle_gamma   90.00
#
_symmetry.space_group_name_H-M   'P 1'
#
loop_
_entity.id
_entity.type
_entity.pdbx_description
1 polymer ?
#
loop_
_entity_poly.entity_id
_entity_poly.type
_entity_poly.pdbx_seq_one_letter_code
_entity_poly.pdbx_strand_id
1 'polypeptide(L)'
;MSDYLRHQTLALLGQEFLTQALLSGDSLNSVVANALLQPKAATTGKEKAAAALTGRIRSDSAVLRQGAKNAGEAASMAEMIKNATMSVAETLSGMQTIVQAVRNGQMTAEAATPEYQSLVSKLTATIEGAQYNGISLLDKSAWGADERLTVTSDKTATVSIQVGDTASTFTLRDISNMKNFKTANLAADNATLDRYLSNIALNLDTANTMASGYESLAGSYTAEAKYLERQADTLSLAAQKTMAGASPEAGTTEQSLKSLLIDLLLRDQGRVVDTAS
;
A
#
# COMPACT_ATOMS: atom_id res chain seq x y z
N MET A 1 -4.03 -10.18 12.55
CA MET A 1 -2.59 -9.84 12.39
C MET A 1 -2.22 -8.53 13.09
N SER A 2 -3.10 -7.54 13.15
CA SER A 2 -2.94 -6.26 13.89
C SER A 2 -2.68 -6.42 15.42
N ASP A 3 -3.33 -7.37 16.10
CA ASP A 3 -3.21 -7.46 17.57
C ASP A 3 -1.91 -8.09 18.07
N TYR A 4 -1.29 -8.96 17.27
CA TYR A 4 -0.05 -9.65 17.65
C TYR A 4 1.14 -8.68 17.71
N LEU A 5 1.25 -7.78 16.72
CA LEU A 5 2.28 -6.74 16.66
C LEU A 5 2.06 -5.65 17.73
N ARG A 6 0.79 -5.29 18.03
CA ARG A 6 0.44 -4.36 19.13
C ARG A 6 0.91 -4.87 20.49
N HIS A 7 0.65 -6.14 20.81
CA HIS A 7 0.99 -6.71 22.11
C HIS A 7 2.49 -6.93 22.30
N GLN A 8 3.21 -7.35 21.26
CA GLN A 8 4.63 -7.64 21.37
C GLN A 8 5.47 -6.37 21.60
N THR A 9 5.08 -5.25 20.98
CA THR A 9 5.76 -3.96 21.12
C THR A 9 5.55 -3.33 22.50
N LEU A 10 4.31 -3.39 23.02
CA LEU A 10 3.98 -2.86 24.36
C LEU A 10 4.60 -3.70 25.50
N ALA A 11 4.66 -5.03 25.33
CA ALA A 11 5.27 -5.92 26.31
C ALA A 11 6.80 -5.71 26.41
N LEU A 12 7.49 -5.53 25.27
CA LEU A 12 8.93 -5.24 25.26
C LEU A 12 9.25 -3.89 25.93
N LEU A 13 8.46 -2.85 25.62
CA LEU A 13 8.62 -1.50 26.18
C LEU A 13 8.44 -1.48 27.71
N GLY A 14 7.50 -2.25 28.25
CA GLY A 14 7.27 -2.34 29.69
C GLY A 14 8.36 -3.08 30.45
N GLN A 15 8.94 -4.13 29.86
CA GLN A 15 9.91 -5.00 30.52
C GLN A 15 11.32 -4.36 30.59
N GLU A 16 11.73 -3.60 29.57
CA GLU A 16 13.03 -2.90 29.56
C GLU A 16 13.05 -1.70 30.53
N PHE A 17 11.92 -1.01 30.69
CA PHE A 17 11.78 0.10 31.64
C PHE A 17 11.95 -0.35 33.10
N LEU A 18 11.33 -1.47 33.47
CA LEU A 18 11.44 -2.05 34.81
C LEU A 18 12.86 -2.58 35.09
N THR A 19 13.52 -3.14 34.08
CA THR A 19 14.89 -3.67 34.20
C THR A 19 15.90 -2.54 34.42
N GLN A 20 15.71 -1.39 33.75
CA GLN A 20 16.63 -0.26 33.85
C GLN A 20 16.45 0.56 35.14
N ALA A 21 15.22 0.64 35.67
CA ALA A 21 14.94 1.27 36.96
C ALA A 21 15.62 0.53 38.14
N LEU A 22 15.74 -0.81 38.04
CA LEU A 22 16.41 -1.64 39.04
C LEU A 22 17.95 -1.51 39.00
N LEU A 23 18.54 -1.21 37.84
CA LEU A 23 19.99 -1.16 37.63
C LEU A 23 20.64 0.19 37.98
N SER A 24 19.88 1.27 38.12
CA SER A 24 20.37 2.61 38.51
C SER A 24 20.61 2.79 40.03
N GLY A 25 20.86 1.70 40.76
CA GLY A 25 21.06 1.67 42.21
C GLY A 25 22.37 2.32 42.69
N ASP A 26 22.45 3.65 42.67
CA ASP A 26 23.61 4.39 43.17
C ASP A 26 23.30 5.15 44.47
N SER A 27 24.20 5.04 45.46
CA SER A 27 23.99 5.55 46.82
C SER A 27 24.13 7.08 46.92
N LEU A 28 23.26 7.72 47.72
CA LEU A 28 23.16 9.18 47.92
C LEU A 28 24.49 9.92 48.20
N ASN A 29 25.53 9.24 48.70
CA ASN A 29 26.82 9.85 49.01
C ASN A 29 27.68 10.19 47.77
N SER A 30 27.47 9.53 46.62
CA SER A 30 28.23 9.85 45.38
C SER A 30 27.70 11.11 44.68
N VAL A 31 26.43 11.46 44.93
CA VAL A 31 25.74 12.61 44.33
C VAL A 31 26.22 13.94 44.93
N VAL A 32 26.52 13.96 46.24
CA VAL A 32 26.98 15.18 46.93
C VAL A 32 28.43 15.53 46.57
N ALA A 33 29.29 14.52 46.37
CA ALA A 33 30.68 14.74 45.97
C ALA A 33 30.82 15.29 44.53
N ASN A 34 29.91 14.90 43.63
CA ASN A 34 29.93 15.35 42.23
C ASN A 34 29.35 16.76 42.01
N ALA A 35 28.59 17.30 42.96
CA ALA A 35 27.99 18.64 42.85
C ALA A 35 28.99 19.79 43.14
N LEU A 36 30.11 19.51 43.82
CA LEU A 36 31.08 20.53 44.27
C LEU A 36 32.20 20.84 43.26
N LEU A 37 32.34 20.04 42.21
CA LEU A 37 33.31 20.24 41.14
C LEU A 37 32.55 20.40 39.85
N GLN A 38 32.08 21.60 39.48
CA GLN A 38 31.32 21.79 38.24
C GLN A 38 32.09 21.22 37.03
N PRO A 39 31.53 20.22 36.32
CA PRO A 39 31.82 20.03 34.92
C PRO A 39 30.56 20.44 34.14
N LYS A 40 30.73 20.80 32.88
CA LYS A 40 29.65 20.84 31.89
C LYS A 40 28.73 19.63 32.12
N ALA A 41 27.48 19.87 32.52
CA ALA A 41 26.57 18.85 33.06
C ALA A 41 26.73 17.55 32.28
N ALA A 42 27.33 16.54 32.94
CA ALA A 42 27.49 15.24 32.33
C ALA A 42 26.08 14.78 31.96
N THR A 43 25.84 14.52 30.67
CA THR A 43 24.51 14.10 30.22
C THR A 43 24.08 12.95 31.10
N THR A 44 23.01 13.14 31.86
CA THR A 44 22.63 12.19 32.89
C THR A 44 22.31 10.85 32.21
N GLY A 45 22.40 9.73 32.93
CA GLY A 45 22.00 8.43 32.38
C GLY A 45 20.58 8.46 31.78
N LYS A 46 19.70 9.31 32.34
CA LYS A 46 18.35 9.59 31.84
C LYS A 46 18.33 10.32 30.50
N GLU A 47 19.18 11.34 30.30
CA GLU A 47 19.30 12.05 29.03
C GLU A 47 19.89 11.16 27.93
N LYS A 48 20.85 10.29 28.26
CA LYS A 48 21.40 9.30 27.31
C LYS A 48 20.36 8.24 26.92
N ALA A 49 19.58 7.75 27.88
CA ALA A 49 18.48 6.81 27.62
C ALA A 49 17.36 7.45 26.80
N ALA A 50 16.97 8.70 27.10
CA ALA A 50 16.00 9.45 26.32
C ALA A 50 16.49 9.73 24.89
N ALA A 51 17.76 10.06 24.71
CA ALA A 51 18.37 10.24 23.38
C ALA A 51 18.37 8.94 22.56
N ALA A 52 18.72 7.81 23.19
CA ALA A 52 18.70 6.50 22.53
C ALA A 52 17.27 6.08 22.13
N LEU A 53 16.31 6.22 23.05
CA LEU A 53 14.90 5.92 22.80
C LEU A 53 14.31 6.79 21.69
N THR A 54 14.59 8.09 21.72
CA THR A 54 14.09 9.04 20.70
C THR A 54 14.76 8.82 19.35
N GLY A 55 16.03 8.37 19.32
CA GLY A 55 16.71 7.92 18.10
C GLY A 55 16.01 6.71 17.47
N ARG A 56 15.67 5.69 18.27
CA ARG A 56 14.91 4.52 17.81
C ARG A 56 13.51 4.89 17.30
N ILE A 57 12.77 5.70 18.06
CA ILE A 57 11.42 6.15 17.67
C ILE A 57 11.46 6.95 16.35
N ARG A 58 12.48 7.78 16.14
CA ARG A 58 12.67 8.49 14.86
C ARG A 58 12.98 7.55 13.70
N SER A 59 13.81 6.53 13.95
CA SER A 59 14.11 5.49 12.96
C SER A 59 12.83 4.75 12.55
N ASP A 60 12.04 4.29 13.53
CA ASP A 60 10.79 3.57 13.28
C ASP A 60 9.78 4.46 12.54
N SER A 61 9.67 5.73 12.92
CA SER A 61 8.86 6.72 12.21
C SER A 61 9.29 6.88 10.74
N ALA A 62 10.59 6.90 10.45
CA ALA A 62 11.09 7.00 9.09
C ALA A 62 10.79 5.75 8.27
N VAL A 63 10.92 4.56 8.85
CA VAL A 63 10.54 3.28 8.22
C VAL A 63 9.05 3.26 7.86
N LEU A 64 8.18 3.70 8.77
CA LEU A 64 6.74 3.80 8.51
C LEU A 64 6.42 4.81 7.40
N ARG A 65 7.09 5.96 7.36
CA ARG A 65 6.92 6.94 6.26
C ARG A 65 7.34 6.37 4.92
N GLN A 66 8.43 5.60 4.86
CA GLN A 66 8.83 4.94 3.63
C GLN A 66 7.82 3.86 3.22
N GLY A 67 7.32 3.08 4.19
CA GLY A 67 6.22 2.14 3.96
C GLY A 67 4.98 2.81 3.39
N ALA A 68 4.61 3.99 3.90
CA ALA A 68 3.48 4.76 3.38
C ALA A 68 3.68 5.18 1.92
N LYS A 69 4.88 5.63 1.55
CA LYS A 69 5.23 5.95 0.16
C LYS A 69 5.11 4.73 -0.75
N ASN A 70 5.69 3.61 -0.33
CA ASN A 70 5.64 2.36 -1.08
C ASN A 70 4.19 1.86 -1.26
N ALA A 71 3.35 1.98 -0.22
CA ALA A 71 1.92 1.71 -0.32
C ALA A 71 1.23 2.66 -1.32
N GLY A 72 1.56 3.95 -1.31
CA GLY A 72 1.05 4.90 -2.29
C GLY A 72 1.46 4.57 -3.73
N GLU A 73 2.69 4.10 -3.94
CA GLU A 73 3.15 3.60 -5.25
C GLU A 73 2.36 2.36 -5.68
N ALA A 74 2.15 1.40 -4.78
CA ALA A 74 1.33 0.22 -5.05
C ALA A 74 -0.14 0.58 -5.35
N ALA A 75 -0.70 1.58 -4.66
CA ALA A 75 -2.03 2.12 -4.99
C ALA A 75 -2.07 2.69 -6.41
N SER A 76 -1.05 3.47 -6.78
CA SER A 76 -0.92 4.05 -8.12
C SER A 76 -0.79 2.98 -9.21
N MET A 77 -0.03 1.91 -8.95
CA MET A 77 0.07 0.75 -9.83
C MET A 77 -1.30 0.07 -10.01
N ALA A 78 -2.02 -0.20 -8.92
CA ALA A 78 -3.34 -0.82 -8.98
C ALA A 78 -4.34 0.06 -9.75
N GLU A 79 -4.33 1.38 -9.54
CA GLU A 79 -5.19 2.31 -10.27
C GLU A 79 -4.88 2.35 -11.77
N MET A 80 -3.61 2.27 -12.16
CA MET A 80 -3.22 2.15 -13.56
C MET A 80 -3.78 0.86 -14.19
N ILE A 81 -3.71 -0.26 -13.47
CA ILE A 81 -4.27 -1.54 -13.93
C ILE A 81 -5.79 -1.45 -14.06
N LYS A 82 -6.47 -0.86 -13.07
CA LYS A 82 -7.92 -0.59 -13.13
C LYS A 82 -8.27 0.18 -14.40
N ASN A 83 -7.60 1.30 -14.65
CA ASN A 83 -7.91 2.15 -15.80
C ASN A 83 -7.65 1.45 -17.14
N ALA A 84 -6.54 0.70 -17.24
CA ALA A 84 -6.24 -0.08 -18.43
C ALA A 84 -7.27 -1.20 -18.66
N THR A 85 -7.66 -1.93 -17.62
CA THR A 85 -8.68 -3.00 -17.72
C THR A 85 -10.08 -2.47 -18.02
N MET A 86 -10.45 -1.28 -17.53
CA MET A 86 -11.66 -0.58 -17.95
C MET A 86 -11.62 -0.23 -19.45
N SER A 87 -10.50 0.29 -19.94
CA SER A 87 -10.34 0.60 -21.37
C SER A 87 -10.39 -0.66 -22.25
N VAL A 88 -9.86 -1.79 -21.75
CA VAL A 88 -10.03 -3.11 -22.37
C VAL A 88 -11.51 -3.49 -22.42
N ALA A 89 -12.25 -3.36 -21.32
CA ALA A 89 -13.68 -3.67 -21.26
C ALA A 89 -14.51 -2.83 -22.24
N GLU A 90 -14.26 -1.52 -22.30
CA GLU A 90 -14.92 -0.62 -23.26
C GLU A 90 -14.64 -1.03 -24.72
N THR A 91 -13.39 -1.41 -25.01
CA THR A 91 -12.99 -1.84 -26.35
C THR A 91 -13.66 -3.16 -26.74
N LEU A 92 -13.70 -4.13 -25.80
CA LEU A 92 -14.40 -5.40 -25.98
C LEU A 92 -15.91 -5.20 -26.17
N SER A 93 -16.52 -4.26 -25.44
CA SER A 93 -17.93 -3.91 -25.61
C SER A 93 -18.20 -3.35 -27.01
N GLY A 94 -17.34 -2.46 -27.51
CA GLY A 94 -17.44 -1.97 -28.90
C GLY A 94 -17.31 -3.10 -29.93
N MET A 95 -16.37 -4.03 -29.72
CA MET A 95 -16.23 -5.21 -30.58
C MET A 95 -17.48 -6.09 -30.54
N GLN A 96 -18.08 -6.29 -29.37
CA GLN A 96 -19.32 -7.03 -29.20
C GLN A 96 -20.46 -6.41 -30.02
N THR A 97 -20.62 -5.09 -29.95
CA THR A 97 -21.64 -4.35 -30.71
C THR A 97 -21.48 -4.55 -32.21
N ILE A 98 -20.25 -4.47 -32.73
CA ILE A 98 -19.98 -4.69 -34.17
C ILE A 98 -20.34 -6.12 -34.58
N VAL A 99 -19.91 -7.13 -33.82
CA VAL A 99 -20.22 -8.53 -34.16
C VAL A 99 -21.73 -8.80 -34.07
N GLN A 100 -22.44 -8.21 -33.11
CA GLN A 100 -23.91 -8.29 -33.02
C GLN A 100 -24.60 -7.65 -34.22
N ALA A 101 -24.15 -6.47 -34.64
CA ALA A 101 -24.72 -5.78 -35.79
C ALA A 101 -24.56 -6.59 -37.08
N VAL A 102 -23.39 -7.22 -37.28
CA VAL A 102 -23.16 -8.12 -38.42
C VAL A 102 -24.04 -9.36 -38.33
N ARG A 103 -24.08 -10.03 -37.16
CA ARG A 103 -24.91 -11.22 -36.93
C ARG A 103 -26.40 -10.96 -37.21
N ASN A 104 -26.89 -9.77 -36.85
CA ASN A 104 -28.28 -9.39 -37.01
C ASN A 104 -28.60 -8.83 -38.41
N GLY A 105 -27.63 -8.78 -39.32
CA GLY A 105 -27.80 -8.21 -40.66
C GLY A 105 -27.97 -6.69 -40.69
N GLN A 106 -27.62 -5.99 -39.61
CA GLN A 106 -27.71 -4.53 -39.48
C GLN A 106 -26.48 -3.83 -40.08
N MET A 107 -25.38 -4.57 -40.27
CA MET A 107 -24.13 -4.10 -40.87
C MET A 107 -23.55 -5.22 -41.74
N THR A 108 -22.95 -4.88 -42.88
CA THR A 108 -22.23 -5.87 -43.68
C THR A 108 -20.85 -6.15 -43.08
N ALA A 109 -20.33 -7.36 -43.28
CA ALA A 109 -18.98 -7.71 -42.83
C ALA A 109 -17.90 -6.78 -43.43
N GLU A 110 -18.07 -6.37 -44.68
CA GLU A 110 -17.16 -5.46 -45.39
C GLU A 110 -17.07 -4.09 -44.71
N ALA A 111 -18.20 -3.53 -44.29
CA ALA A 111 -18.24 -2.27 -43.56
C ALA A 111 -17.72 -2.42 -42.11
N ALA A 112 -18.03 -3.55 -41.46
CA ALA A 112 -17.69 -3.82 -40.07
C ALA A 112 -16.20 -4.11 -39.83
N THR A 113 -15.53 -4.72 -40.80
CA THR A 113 -14.17 -5.24 -40.63
C THR A 113 -13.14 -4.15 -40.28
N PRO A 114 -13.09 -2.99 -40.96
CA PRO A 114 -12.14 -1.92 -40.61
C PRO A 114 -12.35 -1.38 -39.18
N GLU A 115 -13.60 -1.18 -38.78
CA GLU A 115 -13.94 -0.70 -37.42
C GLU A 115 -13.54 -1.73 -36.36
N TYR A 116 -13.84 -3.01 -36.60
CA TYR A 116 -13.45 -4.09 -35.70
C TYR A 116 -11.93 -4.19 -35.56
N GLN A 117 -11.17 -4.13 -36.67
CA GLN A 117 -9.71 -4.21 -36.65
C GLN A 117 -9.06 -2.99 -35.96
N SER A 118 -9.68 -1.81 -36.04
CA SER A 118 -9.27 -0.64 -35.27
C SER A 118 -9.41 -0.90 -33.76
N LEU A 119 -10.53 -1.47 -33.33
CA LEU A 119 -10.73 -1.85 -31.92
C LEU A 119 -9.76 -2.95 -31.48
N VAL A 120 -9.49 -3.96 -32.31
CA VAL A 120 -8.47 -4.98 -32.01
C VAL A 120 -7.08 -4.36 -31.83
N SER A 121 -6.75 -3.37 -32.65
CA SER A 121 -5.47 -2.65 -32.55
C SER A 121 -5.40 -1.82 -31.26
N LYS A 122 -6.50 -1.12 -30.92
CA LYS A 122 -6.62 -0.39 -29.66
C LYS A 122 -6.49 -1.32 -28.45
N LEU A 123 -7.17 -2.47 -28.47
CA LEU A 123 -7.11 -3.50 -27.42
C LEU A 123 -5.67 -3.98 -27.20
N THR A 124 -4.98 -4.31 -28.29
CA THR A 124 -3.56 -4.72 -28.28
C THR A 124 -2.69 -3.64 -27.66
N ALA A 125 -2.83 -2.39 -28.11
CA ALA A 125 -2.04 -1.26 -27.63
C ALA A 125 -2.29 -0.96 -26.14
N THR A 126 -3.53 -1.05 -25.66
CA THR A 126 -3.85 -0.87 -24.25
C THR A 126 -3.18 -1.93 -23.36
N ILE A 127 -3.22 -3.20 -23.77
CA ILE A 127 -2.62 -4.30 -23.01
C ILE A 127 -1.09 -4.17 -22.96
N GLU A 128 -0.46 -3.87 -24.10
CA GLU A 128 1.01 -3.75 -24.21
C GLU A 128 1.55 -2.44 -23.62
N GLY A 129 0.75 -1.38 -23.66
CA GLY A 129 1.08 -0.05 -23.15
C GLY A 129 0.88 0.14 -21.64
N ALA A 130 0.17 -0.79 -20.97
CA ALA A 130 -0.04 -0.72 -19.53
C ALA A 130 1.24 -1.07 -18.77
N GLN A 131 2.03 -0.05 -18.42
CA GLN A 131 3.34 -0.20 -17.81
C GLN A 131 3.56 0.75 -16.63
N TYR A 132 4.18 0.25 -15.57
CA TYR A 132 4.61 1.06 -14.43
C TYR A 132 6.12 0.92 -14.23
N ASN A 133 6.88 2.02 -14.36
CA ASN A 133 8.34 2.01 -14.26
C ASN A 133 8.99 0.91 -15.14
N GLY A 134 8.47 0.73 -16.35
CA GLY A 134 8.89 -0.30 -17.31
C GLY A 134 8.42 -1.73 -17.01
N ILE A 135 7.72 -1.97 -15.89
CA ILE A 135 7.08 -3.26 -15.60
C ILE A 135 5.80 -3.35 -16.43
N SER A 136 5.69 -4.35 -17.29
CA SER A 136 4.42 -4.69 -17.94
C SER A 136 3.40 -5.14 -16.90
N LEU A 137 2.23 -4.52 -16.89
CA LEU A 137 1.21 -4.79 -15.87
C LEU A 137 0.19 -5.86 -16.29
N LEU A 138 -0.03 -6.01 -17.59
CA LEU A 138 -1.12 -6.82 -18.17
C LEU A 138 -0.64 -7.90 -19.16
N ASP A 139 0.62 -7.82 -19.60
CA ASP A 139 1.18 -8.71 -20.61
C ASP A 139 2.35 -9.52 -20.05
N LYS A 140 2.16 -10.84 -19.92
CA LYS A 140 3.18 -11.74 -19.39
C LYS A 140 4.42 -11.93 -20.26
N SER A 141 4.36 -11.58 -21.54
CA SER A 141 5.50 -11.79 -22.46
C SER A 141 6.75 -11.02 -22.01
N ALA A 142 6.58 -9.93 -21.27
CA ALA A 142 7.65 -9.13 -20.71
C ALA A 142 8.06 -9.54 -19.27
N TRP A 143 7.31 -10.42 -18.59
CA TRP A 143 7.55 -10.70 -17.16
C TRP A 143 8.79 -11.56 -16.90
N GLY A 144 9.08 -12.52 -17.79
CA GLY A 144 10.20 -13.45 -17.58
C GLY A 144 11.58 -12.79 -17.62
N ALA A 145 11.69 -11.58 -18.16
CA ALA A 145 12.93 -10.80 -18.22
C ALA A 145 13.06 -9.76 -17.09
N ASP A 146 12.02 -9.58 -16.28
CA ASP A 146 12.02 -8.54 -15.23
C ASP A 146 12.35 -9.16 -13.86
N GLU A 147 13.56 -8.91 -13.38
CA GLU A 147 14.07 -9.43 -12.10
C GLU A 147 13.27 -8.95 -10.87
N ARG A 148 12.47 -7.89 -11.02
CA ARG A 148 11.60 -7.37 -9.95
C ARG A 148 10.36 -8.23 -9.73
N LEU A 149 10.03 -9.09 -10.70
CA LEU A 149 8.85 -9.93 -10.69
C LEU A 149 9.19 -11.36 -10.27
N THR A 150 8.32 -11.97 -9.47
CA THR A 150 8.30 -13.42 -9.29
C THR A 150 7.12 -13.99 -10.06
N VAL A 151 7.39 -14.70 -11.15
CA VAL A 151 6.35 -15.39 -11.92
C VAL A 151 5.89 -16.62 -11.14
N THR A 152 4.66 -16.60 -10.66
CA THR A 152 4.11 -17.61 -9.74
C THR A 152 3.27 -18.67 -10.46
N SER A 153 2.75 -18.35 -11.64
CA SER A 153 2.05 -19.28 -12.53
C SER A 153 2.08 -18.77 -13.97
N ASP A 154 1.56 -19.56 -14.91
CA ASP A 154 1.40 -19.15 -16.32
C ASP A 154 0.58 -17.87 -16.52
N LYS A 155 -0.15 -17.40 -15.49
CA LYS A 155 -1.08 -16.26 -15.58
C LYS A 155 -0.87 -15.19 -14.51
N THR A 156 0.11 -15.36 -13.60
CA THR A 156 0.32 -14.43 -12.49
C THR A 156 1.80 -14.18 -12.22
N ALA A 157 2.12 -12.92 -11.96
CA ALA A 157 3.40 -12.50 -11.41
C ALA A 157 3.15 -11.71 -10.12
N THR A 158 4.13 -11.69 -9.23
CA THR A 158 4.04 -10.93 -7.99
C THR A 158 5.21 -9.96 -7.83
N VAL A 159 4.92 -8.83 -7.18
CA VAL A 159 5.89 -7.85 -6.69
C VAL A 159 5.77 -7.79 -5.18
N SER A 160 6.90 -7.79 -4.47
CA SER A 160 6.93 -7.53 -3.04
C SER A 160 6.92 -6.02 -2.79
N ILE A 161 5.95 -5.54 -2.01
CA ILE A 161 5.82 -4.14 -1.59
C ILE A 161 6.20 -4.07 -0.12
N GLN A 162 7.33 -3.42 0.19
CA GLN A 162 7.72 -3.22 1.58
C GLN A 162 6.84 -2.14 2.22
N VAL A 163 6.07 -2.50 3.24
CA VAL A 163 5.18 -1.62 4.00
C VAL A 163 5.59 -1.66 5.47
N GLY A 164 6.48 -0.73 5.84
CA GLY A 164 7.08 -0.69 7.17
C GLY A 164 8.07 -1.83 7.37
N ASP A 165 7.87 -2.64 8.40
CA ASP A 165 8.64 -3.84 8.74
C ASP A 165 8.12 -5.11 8.04
N THR A 166 6.97 -5.04 7.37
CA THR A 166 6.36 -6.17 6.66
C THR A 166 6.38 -6.01 5.15
N ALA A 167 6.29 -7.13 4.44
CA ALA A 167 6.14 -7.16 2.99
C ALA A 167 4.71 -7.56 2.61
N SER A 168 4.10 -6.80 1.70
CA SER A 168 2.84 -7.14 1.05
C SER A 168 3.10 -7.73 -0.33
N THR A 169 2.27 -8.68 -0.75
CA THR A 169 2.37 -9.28 -2.08
C THR A 169 1.40 -8.60 -3.03
N PHE A 170 1.92 -7.81 -3.97
CA PHE A 170 1.15 -7.27 -5.08
C PHE A 170 1.09 -8.29 -6.22
N THR A 171 -0.10 -8.63 -6.69
CA THR A 171 -0.27 -9.63 -7.76
C THR A 171 -0.67 -8.96 -9.07
N LEU A 172 0.03 -9.30 -10.14
CA LEU A 172 -0.28 -8.99 -11.54
C LEU A 172 -1.03 -10.16 -12.18
N ARG A 173 -1.90 -9.86 -13.13
CA ARG A 173 -2.72 -10.85 -13.85
C ARG A 173 -2.55 -10.68 -15.35
N ASP A 174 -2.25 -11.79 -16.01
CA ASP A 174 -2.05 -11.84 -17.45
C ASP A 174 -3.40 -11.81 -18.17
N ILE A 175 -3.53 -10.90 -19.13
CA ILE A 175 -4.63 -10.85 -20.09
C ILE A 175 -4.15 -10.79 -21.53
N SER A 176 -2.87 -11.12 -21.79
CA SER A 176 -2.28 -11.11 -23.13
C SER A 176 -3.05 -11.97 -24.15
N ASN A 177 -3.74 -13.02 -23.69
CA ASN A 177 -4.59 -13.86 -24.52
C ASN A 177 -5.81 -13.11 -25.11
N MET A 178 -6.24 -12.00 -24.50
CA MET A 178 -7.34 -11.17 -25.01
C MET A 178 -6.96 -10.46 -26.32
N LYS A 179 -5.68 -10.45 -26.71
CA LYS A 179 -5.22 -9.89 -27.99
C LYS A 179 -5.61 -10.76 -29.21
N ASN A 180 -6.07 -12.00 -28.97
CA ASN A 180 -6.29 -13.01 -30.01
C ASN A 180 -7.61 -12.85 -30.79
N PHE A 181 -7.95 -11.62 -31.19
CA PHE A 181 -9.11 -11.31 -32.03
C PHE A 181 -8.76 -10.92 -33.48
N LYS A 182 -7.47 -10.75 -33.80
CA LYS A 182 -6.99 -10.31 -35.13
C LYS A 182 -7.49 -11.20 -36.28
N THR A 183 -7.73 -12.48 -36.03
CA THR A 183 -8.14 -13.48 -37.04
C THR A 183 -9.65 -13.66 -37.14
N ALA A 184 -10.47 -12.81 -36.52
CA ALA A 184 -11.92 -12.95 -36.58
C ALA A 184 -12.43 -12.69 -38.01
N ASN A 185 -13.19 -13.65 -38.57
CA ASN A 185 -13.84 -13.50 -39.87
C ASN A 185 -15.31 -13.09 -39.66
N LEU A 186 -15.62 -11.81 -39.88
CA LEU A 186 -16.98 -11.28 -39.72
C LEU A 186 -17.94 -11.74 -40.82
N ALA A 187 -17.44 -12.27 -41.94
CA ALA A 187 -18.27 -12.86 -43.00
C ALA A 187 -18.56 -14.36 -42.74
N ALA A 188 -18.19 -14.88 -41.58
CA ALA A 188 -18.45 -16.26 -41.22
C ALA A 188 -19.94 -16.52 -40.92
N ASP A 189 -20.29 -17.79 -40.79
CA ASP A 189 -21.65 -18.20 -40.41
C ASP A 189 -22.04 -17.71 -39.00
N ASN A 190 -23.35 -17.66 -38.73
CA ASN A 190 -23.86 -17.20 -37.44
C ASN A 190 -23.31 -18.02 -36.25
N ALA A 191 -23.04 -19.30 -36.44
CA ALA A 191 -22.43 -20.14 -35.41
C ALA A 191 -21.00 -19.70 -35.06
N THR A 192 -20.22 -19.23 -36.03
CA THR A 192 -18.91 -18.63 -35.79
C THR A 192 -19.03 -17.28 -35.09
N LEU A 193 -19.94 -16.42 -35.53
CA LEU A 193 -20.19 -15.13 -34.89
C LEU A 193 -20.63 -15.31 -33.42
N ASP A 194 -21.44 -16.32 -33.12
CA ASP A 194 -21.85 -16.66 -31.74
C ASP A 194 -20.70 -17.11 -30.85
N ARG A 195 -19.72 -17.82 -31.42
CA ARG A 195 -18.47 -18.16 -30.71
C ARG A 195 -17.64 -16.90 -30.42
N TYR A 196 -17.56 -15.96 -31.36
CA TYR A 196 -16.89 -14.68 -31.12
C TYR A 196 -17.59 -13.88 -30.03
N LEU A 197 -18.91 -13.76 -30.07
CA LEU A 197 -19.69 -13.08 -29.04
C LEU A 197 -19.49 -13.70 -27.66
N SER A 198 -19.47 -15.03 -27.58
CA SER A 198 -19.23 -15.76 -26.32
C SER A 198 -17.82 -15.50 -25.78
N ASN A 199 -16.80 -15.52 -26.63
CA ASN A 199 -15.42 -15.23 -26.23
C ASN A 199 -15.26 -13.77 -25.78
N ILE A 200 -15.83 -12.81 -26.52
CA ILE A 200 -15.84 -11.39 -26.14
C ILE A 200 -16.52 -11.21 -24.78
N ALA A 201 -17.68 -11.85 -24.55
CA ALA A 201 -18.39 -11.76 -23.28
C ALA A 201 -17.58 -12.30 -22.10
N LEU A 202 -16.87 -13.43 -22.28
CA LEU A 202 -15.98 -13.99 -21.24
C LEU A 202 -14.81 -13.05 -20.91
N ASN A 203 -14.19 -12.46 -21.93
CA ASN A 203 -13.09 -11.52 -21.71
C ASN A 203 -13.58 -10.20 -21.10
N LEU A 204 -14.80 -9.75 -21.45
CA LEU A 204 -15.44 -8.57 -20.88
C LEU A 204 -15.70 -8.77 -19.38
N ASP A 205 -16.26 -9.92 -19.00
CA ASP A 205 -16.48 -10.27 -17.59
C ASP A 205 -15.16 -10.34 -16.80
N THR A 206 -14.12 -10.92 -17.41
CA THR A 206 -12.77 -10.96 -16.85
C THR A 206 -12.22 -9.55 -16.63
N ALA A 207 -12.32 -8.67 -17.62
CA ALA A 207 -11.83 -7.29 -17.55
C ALA A 207 -12.57 -6.48 -16.47
N ASN A 208 -13.90 -6.61 -16.37
CA ASN A 208 -14.72 -5.95 -15.36
C ASN A 208 -14.41 -6.43 -13.94
N THR A 209 -14.24 -7.74 -13.77
CA THR A 209 -13.84 -8.35 -12.49
C THR A 209 -12.46 -7.87 -12.08
N MET A 210 -11.52 -7.81 -13.02
CA MET A 210 -10.18 -7.27 -12.76
C MET A 210 -10.22 -5.80 -12.38
N ALA A 211 -10.97 -4.95 -13.10
CA ALA A 211 -11.10 -3.53 -12.79
C ALA A 211 -11.61 -3.31 -11.35
N SER A 212 -12.68 -4.01 -10.96
CA SER A 212 -13.24 -3.94 -9.60
C SER A 212 -12.24 -4.43 -8.53
N GLY A 213 -11.51 -5.51 -8.85
CA GLY A 213 -10.49 -6.06 -7.96
C GLY A 213 -9.33 -5.10 -7.72
N TYR A 214 -8.83 -4.46 -8.77
CA TYR A 214 -7.75 -3.48 -8.67
C TYR A 214 -8.19 -2.14 -8.09
N GLU A 215 -9.45 -1.74 -8.26
CA GLU A 215 -10.02 -0.61 -7.54
C GLU A 215 -10.03 -0.84 -6.02
N SER A 216 -10.48 -2.03 -5.59
CA SER A 216 -10.47 -2.42 -4.18
C SER A 216 -9.05 -2.48 -3.62
N LEU A 217 -8.10 -2.98 -4.43
CA LEU A 217 -6.69 -3.05 -4.06
C LEU A 217 -6.06 -1.66 -3.93
N ALA A 218 -6.33 -0.74 -4.87
CA ALA A 218 -5.87 0.64 -4.81
C ALA A 218 -6.40 1.36 -3.57
N GLY A 219 -7.69 1.16 -3.25
CA GLY A 219 -8.30 1.67 -2.02
C GLY A 219 -7.63 1.12 -0.76
N SER A 220 -7.31 -0.18 -0.73
CA SER A 220 -6.64 -0.84 0.40
C SER A 220 -5.24 -0.25 0.64
N TYR A 221 -4.42 -0.12 -0.41
CA TYR A 221 -3.10 0.49 -0.30
C TYR A 221 -3.14 1.98 0.06
N THR A 222 -4.14 2.71 -0.44
CA THR A 222 -4.36 4.12 -0.05
C THR A 222 -4.69 4.26 1.43
N ALA A 223 -5.52 3.36 1.96
CA ALA A 223 -5.84 3.31 3.39
C ALA A 223 -4.61 2.95 4.22
N GLU A 224 -3.83 1.97 3.78
CA GLU A 224 -2.59 1.53 4.43
C GLU A 224 -1.56 2.67 4.48
N ALA A 225 -1.36 3.39 3.38
CA ALA A 225 -0.47 4.55 3.33
C ALA A 225 -0.84 5.60 4.41
N LYS A 226 -2.13 5.96 4.48
CA LYS A 226 -2.65 6.92 5.49
C LYS A 226 -2.55 6.39 6.91
N TYR A 227 -2.62 5.09 7.10
CA TYR A 227 -2.44 4.47 8.42
C TYR A 227 -0.99 4.57 8.87
N LEU A 228 -0.04 4.21 8.00
CA LEU A 228 1.40 4.29 8.27
C LEU A 228 1.86 5.74 8.52
N GLU A 229 1.34 6.72 7.77
CA GLU A 229 1.60 8.14 8.02
C GLU A 229 1.15 8.57 9.42
N ARG A 230 -0.07 8.19 9.82
CA ARG A 230 -0.61 8.52 11.16
C ARG A 230 0.20 7.87 12.29
N GLN A 231 0.65 6.64 12.08
CA GLN A 231 1.54 5.98 13.04
C GLN A 231 2.90 6.68 13.12
N ALA A 232 3.48 7.04 11.99
CA ALA A 232 4.75 7.77 11.95
C ALA A 232 4.66 9.14 12.65
N ASP A 233 3.56 9.88 12.46
CA ASP A 233 3.30 11.14 13.14
C ASP A 233 3.17 10.96 14.65
N THR A 234 2.51 9.88 15.08
CA THR A 234 2.36 9.54 16.51
C THR A 234 3.72 9.24 17.14
N LEU A 235 4.57 8.45 16.48
CA LEU A 235 5.94 8.19 16.93
C LEU A 235 6.77 9.48 16.97
N SER A 236 6.68 10.32 15.93
CA SER A 236 7.37 11.61 15.90
C SER A 236 6.97 12.51 17.09
N LEU A 237 5.68 12.56 17.43
CA LEU A 237 5.19 13.31 18.58
C LEU A 237 5.67 12.71 19.90
N ALA A 238 5.67 11.39 20.04
CA ALA A 238 6.19 10.70 21.22
C ALA A 238 7.68 11.04 21.45
N ALA A 239 8.50 10.99 20.39
CA ALA A 239 9.92 11.37 20.48
C ALA A 239 10.11 12.82 20.94
N GLN A 240 9.29 13.76 20.44
CA GLN A 240 9.35 15.16 20.86
C GLN A 240 9.00 15.32 22.35
N LYS A 241 7.92 14.67 22.81
CA LYS A 241 7.50 14.72 24.22
C LYS A 241 8.51 14.04 25.16
N THR A 242 9.14 12.94 24.76
CA THR A 242 10.20 12.28 25.55
C THR A 242 11.43 13.15 25.72
N MET A 243 11.87 13.88 24.67
CA MET A 243 12.97 14.84 24.81
C MET A 243 12.59 16.01 25.72
N ALA A 244 11.37 16.54 25.60
CA ALA A 244 10.91 17.65 26.43
C ALA A 244 10.84 17.28 27.92
N GLY A 245 10.35 16.08 28.26
CA GLY A 245 10.28 15.59 29.64
C GLY A 245 11.62 15.14 30.23
N ALA A 246 12.65 14.93 29.41
CA ALA A 246 14.01 14.62 29.84
C ALA A 246 14.85 15.89 30.08
N SER A 247 14.34 17.07 29.74
CA SER A 247 15.01 18.35 29.98
C SER A 247 15.02 18.67 31.49
N PRO A 248 16.14 19.16 32.05
CA PRO A 248 16.27 19.43 33.49
C PRO A 248 15.30 20.49 34.05
N GLU A 249 14.51 21.17 33.20
CA GLU A 249 13.49 22.16 33.58
C GLU A 249 12.07 21.57 33.75
N ALA A 250 11.83 20.31 33.38
CA ALA A 250 10.49 19.71 33.42
C ALA A 250 10.14 19.14 34.81
N GLY A 251 9.43 19.93 35.61
CA GLY A 251 8.90 19.51 36.90
C GLY A 251 7.91 18.32 36.82
N THR A 252 8.04 17.40 37.79
CA THR A 252 7.12 16.32 38.18
C THR A 252 6.62 15.36 37.09
N THR A 253 7.35 14.25 36.97
CA THR A 253 7.25 13.10 36.07
C THR A 253 5.91 12.32 36.00
N GLU A 254 4.93 12.58 36.87
CA GLU A 254 3.70 11.78 36.92
C GLU A 254 2.57 12.29 36.00
N GLN A 255 2.58 13.59 35.68
CA GLN A 255 1.57 14.22 34.82
C GLN A 255 1.77 13.86 33.34
N SER A 256 3.03 13.69 32.91
CA SER A 256 3.38 13.33 31.52
C SER A 256 2.82 11.97 31.10
N LEU A 257 2.99 10.93 31.91
CA LEU A 257 2.51 9.57 31.61
C LEU A 257 0.99 9.43 31.64
N LYS A 258 0.32 10.07 32.62
CA LYS A 258 -1.14 10.11 32.69
C LYS A 258 -1.74 10.88 31.51
N SER A 259 -1.13 12.00 31.12
CA SER A 259 -1.54 12.74 29.92
C SER A 259 -1.33 11.95 28.62
N LEU A 260 -0.25 11.16 28.53
CA LEU A 260 0.03 10.30 27.38
C LEU A 260 -1.03 9.19 27.22
N LEU A 261 -1.41 8.54 28.31
CA LEU A 261 -2.46 7.51 28.32
C LEU A 261 -3.84 8.11 28.01
N ILE A 262 -4.16 9.29 28.55
CA ILE A 262 -5.43 9.98 28.32
C ILE A 262 -5.52 10.49 26.87
N ASP A 263 -4.47 11.09 26.32
CA ASP A 263 -4.43 11.52 24.91
C ASP A 263 -4.56 10.34 23.95
N LEU A 264 -3.92 9.21 24.25
CA LEU A 264 -4.04 7.99 23.45
C LEU A 264 -5.47 7.41 23.51
N LEU A 265 -6.08 7.37 24.70
CA LEU A 265 -7.47 6.91 24.87
C LEU A 265 -8.47 7.83 24.15
N LEU A 266 -8.30 9.14 24.27
CA LEU A 266 -9.20 10.14 23.67
C LEU A 266 -9.10 10.18 22.14
N ARG A 267 -7.93 9.83 21.58
CA ARG A 267 -7.71 9.82 20.13
C ARG A 267 -8.14 8.52 19.47
N ASP A 268 -8.13 7.40 20.19
CA ASP A 268 -8.65 6.10 19.73
C ASP A 268 -10.19 6.04 19.73
N GLN A 269 -10.86 6.81 20.60
CA GLN A 269 -12.33 6.82 20.73
C GLN A 269 -13.07 7.84 19.85
N GLY A 270 -12.37 8.65 19.04
CA GLY A 270 -12.99 9.63 18.14
C GLY A 270 -13.97 10.59 18.82
N ARG A 271 -13.48 11.71 19.39
CA ARG A 271 -14.29 12.83 19.91
C ARG A 271 -15.50 12.41 20.75
N VAL A 272 -15.29 12.11 22.03
CA VAL A 272 -16.37 12.23 23.04
C VAL A 272 -15.82 12.84 24.31
N VAL A 273 -15.53 14.15 24.29
CA VAL A 273 -15.85 15.01 25.44
C VAL A 273 -16.24 16.37 24.87
N ASP A 274 -17.55 16.57 24.75
CA ASP A 274 -18.12 17.90 24.66
C ASP A 274 -17.92 18.55 26.05
N THR A 275 -16.99 19.50 26.14
CA THR A 275 -16.85 20.34 27.32
C THR A 275 -17.70 21.58 27.11
N ALA A 276 -19.00 21.46 27.42
CA ALA A 276 -19.88 22.61 27.61
C ALA A 276 -20.71 22.42 28.88
N SER A 277 -20.47 23.34 29.83
CA SER A 277 -21.14 23.64 31.10
C SER A 277 -21.10 22.62 32.23
#